data_AF-A0A838WCA6-F1
#
_entry.id   AF-A0A838WCA6-F1
#
_cell.length_a   1.000
_cell.length_b   1.000
_cell.length_c   1.000
_cell.angle_alpha   90.00
_cell.angle_beta   90.00
_cell.angle_gamma   90.00
#
_symmetry.space_group_name_H-M   'P 1'
#
loop_
_entity.id
_entity.type
_entity.pdbx_description
1 polymer ?
#
loop_
_entity_poly.entity_id
_entity_poly.type
_entity_poly.pdbx_seq_one_letter_code
_entity_poly.pdbx_strand_id
1 'polypeptide(L)'
;PLQEDGTRKAGADWNDYLGVDWIWNGKTYAPRAEFFRSIDCTGFVQIVFGYRGGLPLSRLGDGTGIPRNARGTYSAGPGIIIISNEWVQVTDFSRLQIGDLVFFDANDDGIEELHHVGFFLGIDSGGNHRFIHSIKTPNGPTLGDNGTRSMLNTINEKGYWALGFRATRRL
;
A
#
# COMPACT_ATOMS: atom_id res chain seq x y z
N PRO A 1 6.49 -7.66 14.05
CA PRO A 1 7.55 -7.89 15.07
C PRO A 1 8.49 -6.69 15.27
N LEU A 2 8.80 -6.37 16.53
CA LEU A 2 9.88 -5.45 16.90
C LEU A 2 11.23 -6.17 16.73
N GLN A 3 12.22 -5.50 16.17
CA GLN A 3 13.59 -5.97 16.05
C GLN A 3 14.40 -5.50 17.27
N GLU A 4 15.61 -6.06 17.46
CA GLU A 4 16.48 -5.73 18.60
C GLU A 4 16.86 -4.24 18.65
N ASP A 5 16.96 -3.60 17.49
CA ASP A 5 17.22 -2.17 17.33
C ASP A 5 16.00 -1.26 17.56
N GLY A 6 14.86 -1.84 17.98
CA GLY A 6 13.60 -1.12 18.19
C GLY A 6 12.84 -0.77 16.90
N THR A 7 13.33 -1.16 15.72
CA THR A 7 12.60 -1.00 14.46
C THR A 7 11.59 -2.14 14.26
N ARG A 8 10.68 -2.02 13.29
CA ARG A 8 9.72 -3.09 12.98
C ARG A 8 10.07 -3.80 11.67
N LYS A 9 10.06 -5.13 11.71
CA LYS A 9 10.34 -5.99 10.56
C LYS A 9 9.23 -5.84 9.51
N ALA A 10 9.63 -5.58 8.26
CA ALA A 10 8.74 -5.45 7.11
C ALA A 10 8.44 -6.81 6.44
N GLY A 11 7.50 -6.80 5.50
CA GLY A 11 7.17 -7.97 4.66
C GLY A 11 6.16 -8.94 5.28
N ALA A 12 5.32 -8.46 6.21
CA ALA A 12 4.24 -9.23 6.81
C ALA A 12 3.13 -9.49 5.78
N ASP A 13 2.78 -10.77 5.59
CA ASP A 13 1.77 -11.14 4.60
C ASP A 13 0.33 -11.01 5.17
N TRP A 14 -0.68 -10.92 4.31
CA TRP A 14 -2.07 -10.87 4.75
C TRP A 14 -2.51 -12.18 5.40
N ASN A 15 -2.00 -13.32 4.93
CA ASN A 15 -2.31 -14.62 5.51
C ASN A 15 -1.63 -14.76 6.88
N ASP A 16 -0.45 -14.15 7.06
CA ASP A 16 0.19 -14.01 8.38
C ASP A 16 -0.68 -13.18 9.33
N TYR A 17 -1.19 -12.02 8.86
CA TYR A 17 -2.06 -11.15 9.64
C TYR A 17 -3.30 -11.89 10.16
N LEU A 18 -3.94 -12.69 9.31
CA LEU A 18 -5.14 -13.46 9.64
C LEU A 18 -4.83 -14.77 10.38
N GLY A 19 -3.61 -15.27 10.32
CA GLY A 19 -3.24 -16.59 10.87
C GLY A 19 -3.87 -17.74 10.10
N VAL A 20 -3.98 -17.64 8.78
CA VAL A 20 -4.59 -18.67 7.92
C VAL A 20 -3.60 -19.22 6.89
N ASP A 21 -3.76 -20.49 6.57
CA ASP A 21 -3.06 -21.10 5.44
C ASP A 21 -3.58 -20.53 4.13
N TRP A 22 -2.70 -20.39 3.14
CA TRP A 22 -3.10 -19.98 1.81
C TRP A 22 -2.39 -20.74 0.70
N ILE A 23 -3.10 -20.95 -0.40
CA ILE A 23 -2.60 -21.65 -1.57
C ILE A 23 -2.14 -20.63 -2.61
N TRP A 24 -0.84 -20.63 -2.88
CA TRP A 24 -0.24 -19.90 -3.99
C TRP A 24 0.21 -20.88 -5.06
N ASN A 25 -0.35 -20.79 -6.27
CA ASN A 25 0.02 -21.63 -7.41
C ASN A 25 0.07 -23.14 -7.06
N GLY A 26 -0.94 -23.62 -6.34
CA GLY A 26 -1.07 -25.03 -5.93
C GLY A 26 -0.21 -25.44 -4.73
N LYS A 27 0.60 -24.54 -4.16
CA LYS A 27 1.37 -24.80 -2.95
C LYS A 27 0.77 -24.07 -1.75
N THR A 28 0.54 -24.82 -0.66
CA THR A 28 0.10 -24.25 0.62
C THR A 28 1.26 -23.58 1.34
N TYR A 29 1.00 -22.38 1.87
CA TYR A 29 1.92 -21.60 2.70
C TYR A 29 1.25 -21.36 4.05
N ALA A 30 1.90 -21.83 5.11
CA ALA A 30 1.48 -21.58 6.47
C ALA A 30 1.80 -20.12 6.88
N PRO A 31 0.99 -19.50 7.75
CA PRO A 31 1.27 -18.17 8.27
C PRO A 31 2.49 -18.18 9.21
N ARG A 32 3.27 -17.11 9.15
CA ARG A 32 4.42 -16.86 10.02
C ARG A 32 3.96 -16.25 11.33
N ALA A 33 4.13 -16.98 12.43
CA ALA A 33 3.62 -16.60 13.75
C ALA A 33 4.16 -15.24 14.22
N GLU A 34 5.39 -14.87 13.87
CA GLU A 34 5.97 -13.59 14.27
C GLU A 34 5.27 -12.36 13.66
N PHE A 35 4.52 -12.56 12.56
CA PHE A 35 3.77 -11.54 11.86
C PHE A 35 2.27 -11.56 12.17
N PHE A 36 1.83 -12.37 13.14
CA PHE A 36 0.42 -12.38 13.54
C PHE A 36 -0.06 -10.96 13.89
N ARG A 37 -1.20 -10.56 13.32
CA ARG A 37 -1.77 -9.20 13.45
C ARG A 37 -0.86 -8.06 12.98
N SER A 38 0.16 -8.36 12.18
CA SER A 38 1.02 -7.39 11.49
C SER A 38 0.77 -7.50 9.99
N ILE A 39 0.75 -6.39 9.26
CA ILE A 39 0.53 -6.43 7.81
C ILE A 39 1.26 -5.30 7.10
N ASP A 40 1.85 -5.59 5.95
CA ASP A 40 2.45 -4.56 5.10
C ASP A 40 1.42 -3.86 4.20
N CYS A 41 1.84 -2.82 3.48
CA CYS A 41 0.96 -1.99 2.66
C CYS A 41 0.24 -2.79 1.58
N THR A 42 0.94 -3.69 0.89
CA THR A 42 0.36 -4.53 -0.15
C THR A 42 -0.46 -5.68 0.42
N GLY A 43 -0.10 -6.23 1.58
CA GLY A 43 -0.94 -7.17 2.31
C GLY A 43 -2.28 -6.56 2.66
N PHE A 44 -2.30 -5.29 3.07
CA PHE A 44 -3.56 -4.59 3.31
C PHE A 44 -4.40 -4.46 2.04
N VAL A 45 -3.78 -4.18 0.89
CA VAL A 45 -4.44 -4.24 -0.44
C VAL A 45 -5.01 -5.64 -0.72
N GLN A 46 -4.21 -6.68 -0.52
CA GLN A 46 -4.63 -8.06 -0.76
C GLN A 46 -5.73 -8.51 0.20
N ILE A 47 -5.80 -8.00 1.43
CA ILE A 47 -6.94 -8.23 2.33
C ILE A 47 -8.21 -7.63 1.75
N VAL A 48 -8.18 -6.34 1.41
CA VAL A 48 -9.39 -5.59 1.07
C VAL A 48 -9.94 -6.06 -0.27
N PHE A 49 -9.11 -6.05 -1.31
CA PHE A 49 -9.57 -6.35 -2.66
C PHE A 49 -9.48 -7.84 -3.01
N GLY A 50 -8.53 -8.58 -2.45
CA GLY A 50 -8.36 -10.00 -2.73
C GLY A 50 -9.17 -10.89 -1.81
N TYR A 51 -8.68 -11.11 -0.59
CA TYR A 51 -9.28 -12.04 0.37
C TYR A 51 -10.74 -11.70 0.71
N ARG A 52 -11.06 -10.41 0.89
CA ARG A 52 -12.44 -9.96 1.16
C ARG A 52 -13.20 -9.55 -0.10
N GLY A 53 -12.53 -8.97 -1.09
CA GLY A 53 -13.16 -8.46 -2.31
C GLY A 53 -13.31 -9.48 -3.45
N GLY A 54 -12.64 -10.63 -3.36
CA GLY A 54 -12.72 -11.72 -4.34
C GLY A 54 -11.81 -11.54 -5.57
N LEU A 55 -10.98 -10.50 -5.65
CA LEU A 55 -10.03 -10.36 -6.75
C LEU A 55 -8.92 -11.42 -6.64
N PRO A 56 -8.44 -11.96 -7.78
CA PRO A 56 -7.33 -12.89 -7.77
C PRO A 56 -6.09 -12.27 -7.11
N LEU A 57 -5.35 -13.09 -6.36
CA LEU A 57 -4.08 -12.72 -5.77
C LEU A 57 -2.93 -13.40 -6.51
N SER A 58 -1.79 -12.73 -6.64
CA SER A 58 -0.55 -13.32 -7.13
C SER A 58 0.62 -13.04 -6.19
N ARG A 59 1.58 -13.97 -6.13
CA ARG A 59 2.89 -13.69 -5.49
C ARG A 59 3.80 -12.88 -6.40
N LEU A 60 3.52 -12.89 -7.71
CA LEU A 60 4.36 -12.35 -8.77
C LEU A 60 3.66 -11.18 -9.47
N GLY A 61 4.42 -10.39 -10.22
CA GLY A 61 3.88 -9.36 -11.11
C GLY A 61 3.60 -9.90 -12.50
N ASP A 62 2.78 -10.95 -12.61
CA ASP A 62 2.58 -11.74 -13.85
C ASP A 62 1.21 -11.51 -14.53
N GLY A 63 0.40 -10.57 -14.04
CA GLY A 63 -0.91 -10.27 -14.62
C GLY A 63 -2.05 -11.16 -14.13
N THR A 64 -1.77 -12.17 -13.30
CA THR A 64 -2.78 -13.17 -12.88
C THR A 64 -3.60 -12.74 -11.67
N GLY A 65 -3.19 -11.67 -10.97
CA GLY A 65 -3.86 -11.16 -9.78
C GLY A 65 -3.10 -10.01 -9.14
N ILE A 66 -3.53 -9.57 -7.96
CA ILE A 66 -2.89 -8.51 -7.18
C ILE A 66 -1.54 -9.04 -6.66
N PRO A 67 -0.39 -8.49 -7.08
CA PRO A 67 0.96 -8.92 -6.68
C PRO A 67 1.32 -8.55 -5.23
N ARG A 68 2.48 -9.06 -4.80
CA ARG A 68 2.95 -8.99 -3.40
C ARG A 68 3.86 -7.82 -3.05
N ASN A 69 4.10 -6.91 -3.99
CA ASN A 69 4.87 -5.69 -3.81
C ASN A 69 4.24 -4.53 -4.59
N ALA A 70 4.48 -3.29 -4.14
CA ALA A 70 3.76 -2.12 -4.65
C ALA A 70 4.04 -1.85 -6.13
N ARG A 71 5.30 -1.99 -6.57
CA ARG A 71 5.69 -1.95 -7.99
C ARG A 71 4.88 -2.92 -8.86
N GLY A 72 4.79 -4.18 -8.45
CA GLY A 72 4.03 -5.21 -9.16
C GLY A 72 2.53 -4.91 -9.17
N THR A 73 1.96 -4.46 -8.04
CA THR A 73 0.55 -4.05 -7.97
C THR A 73 0.22 -2.92 -8.91
N TYR A 74 1.13 -1.95 -9.05
CA TYR A 74 1.00 -0.90 -10.06
C TYR A 74 1.09 -1.45 -11.49
N SER A 75 2.15 -2.22 -11.82
CA SER A 75 2.45 -2.59 -13.21
C SER A 75 1.63 -3.76 -13.76
N ALA A 76 1.21 -4.70 -12.90
CA ALA A 76 0.70 -6.01 -13.32
C ALA A 76 -0.56 -6.47 -12.56
N GLY A 77 -1.01 -5.76 -11.53
CA GLY A 77 -2.32 -6.03 -10.92
C GLY A 77 -3.51 -5.88 -11.90
N PRO A 78 -4.75 -6.13 -11.45
CA PRO A 78 -5.95 -5.88 -12.25
C PRO A 78 -6.27 -4.39 -12.38
N GLY A 79 -7.28 -4.06 -13.18
CA GLY A 79 -7.81 -2.70 -13.30
C GLY A 79 -6.97 -1.78 -14.19
N ILE A 80 -7.20 -0.47 -14.06
CA ILE A 80 -6.67 0.56 -14.97
C ILE A 80 -5.80 1.59 -14.26
N ILE A 81 -4.75 2.07 -14.94
CA ILE A 81 -3.92 3.17 -14.47
C ILE A 81 -4.70 4.48 -14.66
N ILE A 82 -4.89 5.22 -13.57
CA ILE A 82 -5.57 6.52 -13.56
C ILE A 82 -4.55 7.64 -13.70
N ILE A 83 -3.45 7.55 -12.95
CA ILE A 83 -2.33 8.50 -13.03
C ILE A 83 -1.07 7.66 -13.26
N SER A 84 -0.38 7.90 -14.38
CA SER A 84 0.85 7.18 -14.71
C SER A 84 2.01 7.65 -13.83
N ASN A 85 2.89 6.72 -13.49
CA ASN A 85 4.15 7.02 -12.84
C ASN A 85 5.12 7.65 -13.87
N GLU A 86 5.22 8.98 -13.84
CA GLU A 86 6.19 9.76 -14.62
C GLU A 86 7.42 10.14 -13.77
N TRP A 87 7.58 9.52 -12.60
CA TRP A 87 8.63 9.80 -11.62
C TRP A 87 8.70 11.24 -11.11
N VAL A 88 7.62 11.99 -11.33
CA VAL A 88 7.39 13.32 -10.77
C VAL A 88 6.29 13.28 -9.73
N GLN A 89 6.33 14.23 -8.80
CA GLN A 89 5.26 14.39 -7.83
C GLN A 89 3.92 14.65 -8.53
N VAL A 90 2.91 13.84 -8.22
CA VAL A 90 1.55 14.09 -8.65
C VAL A 90 0.95 15.24 -7.85
N THR A 91 0.51 16.28 -8.55
CA THR A 91 -0.11 17.49 -7.97
C THR A 91 -1.52 17.76 -8.50
N ASP A 92 -1.91 17.13 -9.62
CA ASP A 92 -3.28 17.13 -10.12
C ASP A 92 -4.04 15.92 -9.59
N PHE A 93 -5.00 16.19 -8.70
CA PHE A 93 -5.83 15.17 -8.05
C PHE A 93 -7.21 15.02 -8.68
N SER A 94 -7.52 15.75 -9.76
CA SER A 94 -8.87 15.83 -10.36
C SER A 94 -9.43 14.49 -10.82
N ARG A 95 -8.57 13.50 -11.09
CA ARG A 95 -8.94 12.16 -11.57
C ARG A 95 -9.11 11.12 -10.47
N LEU A 96 -8.73 11.45 -9.22
CA LEU A 96 -8.80 10.53 -8.09
C LEU A 96 -10.25 10.25 -7.69
N GLN A 97 -10.53 9.00 -7.33
CA GLN A 97 -11.79 8.56 -6.75
C GLN A 97 -11.56 7.72 -5.49
N ILE A 98 -12.50 7.79 -4.56
CA ILE A 98 -12.45 7.00 -3.32
C ILE A 98 -12.29 5.51 -3.67
N GLY A 99 -11.34 4.84 -3.04
CA GLY A 99 -10.98 3.44 -3.30
C GLY A 99 -9.81 3.26 -4.27
N ASP A 100 -9.39 4.32 -4.99
CA ASP A 100 -8.20 4.26 -5.84
C ASP A 100 -6.96 3.88 -5.02
N LEU A 101 -6.13 3.01 -5.57
CA LEU A 101 -4.81 2.74 -5.04
C LEU A 101 -3.87 3.89 -5.41
N VAL A 102 -3.20 4.44 -4.40
CA VAL A 102 -2.21 5.51 -4.53
C VAL A 102 -0.83 4.96 -4.22
N PHE A 103 0.13 5.19 -5.11
CA PHE A 103 1.47 4.60 -5.06
C PHE A 103 2.53 5.65 -4.79
N PHE A 104 3.50 5.27 -3.97
CA PHE A 104 4.54 6.17 -3.50
C PHE A 104 5.93 5.60 -3.71
N ASP A 105 6.82 6.48 -4.12
CA ASP A 105 8.25 6.34 -3.90
C ASP A 105 8.54 6.85 -2.48
N ALA A 106 8.68 5.90 -1.55
CA ALA A 106 8.67 6.15 -0.11
C ALA A 106 9.69 5.28 0.64
N ASN A 107 10.91 5.20 0.13
CA ASN A 107 12.07 4.71 0.87
C ASN A 107 13.22 5.71 0.75
N ASP A 108 14.07 5.73 1.78
CA ASP A 108 15.27 6.57 1.82
C ASP A 108 16.50 5.82 1.28
N ASP A 109 16.30 4.72 0.54
CA ASP A 109 17.38 3.90 -0.03
C ASP A 109 18.01 4.52 -1.29
N GLY A 110 17.45 5.63 -1.77
CA GLY A 110 17.90 6.33 -2.98
C GLY A 110 17.56 5.56 -4.27
N ILE A 111 16.75 4.51 -4.20
CA ILE A 111 16.30 3.74 -5.35
C ILE A 111 14.90 4.23 -5.72
N GLU A 112 14.82 4.82 -6.92
CA GLU A 112 13.57 5.26 -7.53
C GLU A 112 12.69 4.04 -7.86
N GLU A 113 11.81 3.68 -6.92
CA GLU A 113 10.88 2.56 -7.03
C GLU A 113 9.56 2.84 -6.28
N LEU A 114 8.46 2.25 -6.74
CA LEU A 114 7.21 2.27 -6.00
C LEU A 114 7.28 1.30 -4.82
N HIS A 115 7.63 1.84 -3.66
CA HIS A 115 7.84 1.08 -2.42
C HIS A 115 6.56 0.93 -1.59
N HIS A 116 5.61 1.85 -1.73
CA HIS A 116 4.43 1.91 -0.87
C HIS A 116 3.12 2.10 -1.63
N VAL A 117 2.03 1.64 -1.02
CA VAL A 117 0.67 1.77 -1.56
C VAL A 117 -0.33 2.04 -0.44
N GLY A 118 -1.38 2.80 -0.77
CA GLY A 118 -2.54 3.04 0.09
C GLY A 118 -3.82 3.17 -0.73
N PHE A 119 -4.93 3.49 -0.07
CA PHE A 119 -6.24 3.68 -0.68
C PHE A 119 -6.68 5.12 -0.46
N PHE A 120 -7.02 5.82 -1.53
CA PHE A 120 -7.57 7.16 -1.44
C PHE A 120 -8.96 7.13 -0.79
N LEU A 121 -9.18 8.01 0.20
CA LEU A 121 -10.42 8.10 0.96
C LEU A 121 -11.24 9.37 0.67
N GLY A 122 -10.77 10.23 -0.23
CA GLY A 122 -11.43 11.48 -0.54
C GLY A 122 -10.81 12.66 0.20
N ILE A 123 -11.61 13.70 0.38
CA ILE A 123 -11.18 15.00 0.90
C ILE A 123 -11.75 15.18 2.31
N ASP A 124 -10.90 15.51 3.28
CA ASP A 124 -11.35 15.83 4.65
C ASP A 124 -11.93 17.25 4.77
N SER A 125 -12.45 17.59 5.95
CA SER A 125 -13.04 18.91 6.23
C SER A 125 -12.04 20.06 6.12
N GLY A 126 -10.73 19.79 6.09
CA GLY A 126 -9.67 20.78 5.88
C GLY A 126 -9.24 20.90 4.42
N GLY A 127 -9.87 20.16 3.49
CA GLY A 127 -9.48 20.15 2.08
C GLY A 127 -8.32 19.22 1.76
N ASN A 128 -7.88 18.37 2.70
CA ASN A 128 -6.75 17.47 2.46
C ASN A 128 -7.22 16.18 1.79
N HIS A 129 -6.48 15.75 0.78
CA HIS A 129 -6.68 14.48 0.07
C HIS A 129 -6.13 13.35 0.93
N ARG A 130 -7.02 12.64 1.64
CA ARG A 130 -6.67 11.61 2.61
C ARG A 130 -6.56 10.24 1.96
N PHE A 131 -5.69 9.41 2.52
CA PHE A 131 -5.60 8.02 2.16
C PHE A 131 -5.38 7.16 3.42
N ILE A 132 -5.75 5.87 3.34
CA ILE A 132 -5.45 4.87 4.37
C ILE A 132 -4.39 3.92 3.83
N HIS A 133 -3.47 3.52 4.68
CA HIS A 133 -2.38 2.60 4.32
C HIS A 133 -1.94 1.82 5.54
N SER A 134 -1.25 0.70 5.33
CA SER A 134 -0.56 0.01 6.42
C SER A 134 0.89 0.44 6.46
N ILE A 135 1.36 0.92 7.63
CA ILE A 135 2.74 1.35 7.83
C ILE A 135 3.43 0.55 8.94
N LYS A 136 4.76 0.53 8.87
CA LYS A 136 5.61 -0.20 9.82
C LYS A 136 5.30 0.19 11.27
N THR A 137 5.01 1.45 11.55
CA THR A 137 4.64 1.96 12.89
C THR A 137 3.35 2.78 12.76
N PRO A 138 2.20 2.32 13.28
CA PRO A 138 2.00 1.43 14.43
C PRO A 138 1.85 -0.07 14.11
N ASN A 139 2.34 -0.57 12.96
CA ASN A 139 2.29 -1.98 12.55
C ASN A 139 0.92 -2.42 12.05
N GLY A 140 0.31 -1.62 11.19
CA GLY A 140 -1.00 -1.92 10.63
C GLY A 140 -1.65 -0.75 9.90
N PRO A 141 -2.89 -0.95 9.41
CA PRO A 141 -3.67 0.08 8.75
C PRO A 141 -3.88 1.29 9.67
N THR A 142 -3.65 2.48 9.14
CA THR A 142 -3.79 3.72 9.88
C THR A 142 -4.26 4.85 8.97
N LEU A 143 -5.05 5.74 9.57
CA LEU A 143 -5.29 7.11 9.10
C LEU A 143 -4.53 8.14 9.93
N GLY A 144 -3.83 7.64 10.95
CA GLY A 144 -3.23 8.43 12.00
C GLY A 144 -2.12 9.31 11.47
N ASP A 145 -2.10 10.52 12.01
CA ASP A 145 -1.08 11.53 11.74
C ASP A 145 0.13 11.38 12.68
N ASN A 146 0.26 10.22 13.34
CA ASN A 146 1.38 9.88 14.22
C ASN A 146 2.61 9.52 13.37
N GLY A 147 3.51 10.49 13.21
CA GLY A 147 4.73 10.38 12.40
C GLY A 147 4.62 11.22 11.13
N THR A 148 3.89 10.73 10.13
CA THR A 148 3.67 11.46 8.86
C THR A 148 2.18 11.46 8.51
N ARG A 149 1.61 12.63 8.24
CA ARG A 149 0.19 12.79 7.94
C ARG A 149 -0.20 12.03 6.67
N SER A 150 -1.28 11.25 6.73
CA SER A 150 -1.77 10.46 5.58
C SER A 150 -2.52 11.35 4.58
N MET A 151 -1.78 12.22 3.89
CA MET A 151 -2.26 13.22 2.94
C MET A 151 -1.45 13.20 1.64
N LEU A 152 -2.12 13.38 0.50
CA LEU A 152 -1.50 13.44 -0.82
C LEU A 152 -1.08 14.86 -1.23
N ASN A 153 -1.69 15.86 -0.62
CA ASN A 153 -1.45 17.27 -0.91
C ASN A 153 -0.72 17.98 0.23
N THR A 154 -0.02 19.05 -0.12
CA THR A 154 0.72 19.91 0.80
C THR A 154 -0.08 21.18 1.07
N ILE A 155 -1.26 21.07 1.68
CA ILE A 155 -1.93 22.26 2.21
C ILE A 155 -1.27 22.56 3.55
N ASN A 156 -0.62 23.73 3.64
CA ASN A 156 0.08 24.28 4.81
C ASN A 156 1.45 23.68 5.18
N GLU A 157 1.83 22.48 4.71
CA GLU A 157 3.15 21.86 5.03
C GLU A 157 3.63 20.91 3.91
N LYS A 158 4.96 20.74 3.74
CA LYS A 158 5.53 19.68 2.89
C LYS A 158 5.42 18.33 3.61
N GLY A 159 4.48 17.49 3.21
CA GLY A 159 4.30 16.14 3.76
C GLY A 159 5.12 15.08 3.02
N TYR A 160 5.76 14.17 3.77
CA TYR A 160 6.52 13.02 3.25
C TYR A 160 5.78 12.26 2.14
N TRP A 161 4.52 11.89 2.40
CA TRP A 161 3.69 11.16 1.43
C TRP A 161 3.31 11.98 0.21
N ALA A 162 3.03 13.28 0.39
CA ALA A 162 2.74 14.16 -0.71
C ALA A 162 3.94 14.27 -1.67
N LEU A 163 5.16 14.38 -1.14
CA LEU A 163 6.39 14.40 -1.93
C LEU A 163 6.69 13.07 -2.62
N GLY A 164 6.30 11.95 -2.01
CA GLY A 164 6.49 10.60 -2.54
C GLY A 164 5.39 10.13 -3.50
N PHE A 165 4.27 10.85 -3.64
CA PHE A 165 3.14 10.39 -4.45
C PHE A 165 3.45 10.43 -5.96
N ARG A 166 3.29 9.29 -6.64
CA ARG A 166 3.75 9.10 -8.03
C ARG A 166 2.68 8.62 -9.00
N ALA A 167 1.75 7.78 -8.56
CA ALA A 167 0.85 7.10 -9.48
C ALA A 167 -0.44 6.63 -8.83
N THR A 168 -1.42 6.28 -9.66
CA THR A 168 -2.73 5.82 -9.19
C THR A 168 -3.27 4.71 -10.08
N ARG A 169 -3.89 3.72 -9.44
CA ARG A 169 -4.59 2.63 -10.10
C ARG A 169 -5.98 2.39 -9.50
N ARG A 170 -6.96 2.15 -10.35
CA ARG A 170 -8.31 1.70 -9.93
C ARG A 170 -8.46 0.21 -10.22
N LEU A 171 -8.77 -0.58 -9.20
CA LEU A 171 -9.00 -2.02 -9.30
C LEU A 171 -10.46 -2.35 -9.65
#